data_AF-A0A9X8DZJ6-F1
#
_entry.id   AF-A0A9X8DZJ6-F1
#
_cell.length_a   1.000
_cell.length_b   1.000
_cell.length_c   1.000
_cell.angle_alpha   90.00
_cell.angle_beta   90.00
_cell.angle_gamma   90.00
#
_symmetry.space_group_name_H-M   'P 1'
#
loop_
_entity.id
_entity.type
_entity.pdbx_description
1 polymer ?
#
loop_
_entity_poly.entity_id
_entity_poly.type
_entity_poly.pdbx_seq_one_letter_code
_entity_poly.pdbx_strand_id
1 'polypeptide(L)'
;DDAYCVPGRVYFAKNRTSYGDRMHVMCFWEYDPTDKSSKHVCLPPMLQETIARTFEPDEVYENDLDLCGFYFLPYDTISQVSALFQGFFVNSFDVEWAPQSYVANREKFPHLDYSLVQASTFTQHSPDRFDGPFPFAHKYKPLNTQHRRHHRRP
;
A
#
# COMPACT_ATOMS: atom_id res chain seq x y z
N ASP A 1 -16.10 -13.58 8.08
CA ASP A 1 -17.54 -13.87 7.93
C ASP A 1 -17.65 -14.95 6.86
N ASP A 2 -17.81 -16.20 7.28
CA ASP A 2 -17.71 -17.39 6.41
C ASP A 2 -18.81 -17.45 5.35
N ALA A 3 -19.75 -16.50 5.38
CA ALA A 3 -20.81 -16.33 4.39
C ALA A 3 -20.29 -15.89 3.00
N TYR A 4 -19.10 -15.28 2.93
CA TYR A 4 -18.60 -14.63 1.70
C TYR A 4 -17.29 -15.22 1.17
N CYS A 5 -16.57 -15.99 1.98
CA CYS A 5 -15.31 -16.63 1.61
C CYS A 5 -15.27 -18.06 2.14
N VAL A 6 -14.69 -18.96 1.35
CA VAL A 6 -14.55 -20.39 1.68
C VAL A 6 -13.12 -20.63 2.17
N PRO A 7 -12.93 -21.17 3.39
CA PRO A 7 -11.60 -21.46 3.92
C PRO A 7 -10.78 -22.36 2.99
N GLY A 8 -9.48 -22.06 2.85
CA GLY A 8 -8.55 -22.83 2.03
C GLY A 8 -8.63 -22.57 0.51
N ARG A 9 -9.48 -21.63 0.07
CA ARG A 9 -9.49 -21.14 -1.31
C ARG A 9 -8.59 -19.91 -1.45
N VAL A 10 -8.09 -19.69 -2.67
CA VAL A 10 -7.31 -18.49 -3.02
C VAL A 10 -8.17 -17.58 -3.89
N TYR A 11 -8.16 -16.28 -3.62
CA TYR A 11 -9.01 -15.31 -4.31
C TYR A 11 -8.17 -14.28 -5.07
N PHE A 12 -8.34 -14.21 -6.39
CA PHE A 12 -7.69 -13.20 -7.22
C PHE A 12 -8.69 -12.12 -7.62
N ALA A 13 -8.42 -10.86 -7.23
CA ALA A 13 -9.28 -9.74 -7.59
C ALA A 13 -9.38 -9.60 -9.12
N LYS A 14 -10.61 -9.58 -9.64
CA LYS A 14 -10.87 -9.44 -11.09
C LYS A 14 -11.28 -8.03 -11.44
N ASN A 15 -12.34 -7.52 -10.81
CA ASN A 15 -12.82 -6.16 -11.02
C ASN A 15 -13.67 -5.67 -9.84
N ARG A 16 -13.86 -4.35 -9.81
CA ARG A 16 -14.73 -3.65 -8.88
C ARG A 16 -15.60 -2.68 -9.65
N THR A 17 -16.90 -2.78 -9.49
CA THR A 17 -17.87 -1.88 -10.12
C THR A 17 -18.67 -1.13 -9.07
N SER A 18 -18.91 0.16 -9.29
CA SER A 18 -19.80 0.95 -8.44
C SER A 18 -21.25 0.47 -8.58
N TYR A 19 -21.97 0.34 -7.47
CA TYR A 19 -23.38 -0.06 -7.43
C TYR A 19 -24.33 1.11 -7.05
N GLY A 20 -23.81 2.17 -6.44
CA GLY A 20 -24.61 3.27 -5.86
C GLY A 20 -24.45 3.31 -4.34
N ASP A 21 -24.80 4.44 -3.70
CA ASP A 21 -24.74 4.62 -2.23
C ASP A 21 -23.41 4.19 -1.58
N ARG A 22 -22.29 4.45 -2.28
CA ARG A 22 -20.91 4.06 -1.87
C ARG A 22 -20.67 2.54 -1.79
N MET A 23 -21.60 1.75 -2.31
CA MET A 23 -21.49 0.30 -2.41
C MET A 23 -20.80 -0.11 -3.70
N HIS A 24 -20.08 -1.23 -3.63
CA HIS A 24 -19.35 -1.82 -4.73
C HIS A 24 -19.70 -3.30 -4.87
N VAL A 25 -19.78 -3.75 -6.11
CA VAL A 25 -19.73 -5.18 -6.43
C VAL A 25 -18.28 -5.49 -6.79
N MET A 26 -17.65 -6.35 -5.99
CA MET A 26 -16.30 -6.83 -6.24
C MET A 26 -16.35 -8.30 -6.63
N CYS A 27 -15.70 -8.63 -7.74
CA CYS A 27 -15.64 -10.00 -8.25
C CYS A 27 -14.21 -10.53 -8.23
N PHE A 28 -14.10 -11.84 -8.07
CA PHE A 28 -12.86 -12.57 -7.91
C PHE A 28 -12.86 -13.81 -8.81
N TRP A 29 -11.65 -14.29 -9.09
CA TRP A 29 -11.43 -15.69 -9.44
C TRP A 29 -11.14 -16.45 -8.15
N GLU A 30 -12.08 -17.31 -7.73
CA GLU A 30 -11.84 -18.26 -6.63
C GLU A 30 -11.12 -19.48 -7.21
N TYR A 31 -9.94 -19.76 -6.69
CA TYR A 31 -9.10 -20.90 -7.04
C TYR A 31 -9.12 -21.93 -5.93
N ASP A 32 -9.34 -23.18 -6.31
CA ASP A 32 -9.22 -24.33 -5.42
C ASP A 32 -7.90 -25.06 -5.67
N PRO A 33 -6.98 -25.07 -4.70
CA PRO A 33 -5.73 -25.80 -4.85
C PRO A 33 -5.91 -27.32 -4.88
N THR A 34 -7.03 -27.85 -4.38
CA THR A 34 -7.29 -29.29 -4.26
C THR A 34 -7.62 -29.91 -5.61
N ASP A 35 -8.57 -29.31 -6.34
CA ASP A 35 -9.02 -29.79 -7.65
C ASP A 35 -8.37 -29.02 -8.82
N LYS A 36 -7.57 -27.99 -8.51
CA LYS A 36 -6.90 -27.07 -9.45
C LYS A 36 -7.88 -26.35 -10.39
N SER A 37 -9.12 -26.16 -9.96
CA SER A 37 -10.14 -25.43 -10.71
C SER A 37 -10.20 -23.96 -10.28
N SER A 38 -10.69 -23.12 -11.18
CA SER A 38 -11.05 -21.73 -10.87
C SER A 38 -12.46 -21.44 -11.32
N LYS A 39 -13.18 -20.64 -10.53
CA LYS A 39 -14.51 -20.15 -10.87
C LYS A 39 -14.64 -18.67 -10.62
N HIS A 40 -15.58 -18.05 -11.33
CA HIS A 40 -15.93 -16.67 -11.16
C HIS A 40 -16.93 -16.51 -10.00
N VAL A 41 -16.62 -15.65 -9.04
CA VAL A 41 -17.51 -15.31 -7.91
C VAL A 41 -17.60 -13.80 -7.74
N CYS A 42 -18.78 -13.29 -7.41
CA CYS A 42 -18.98 -11.89 -7.07
C CYS A 42 -19.61 -11.79 -5.69
N LEU A 43 -19.11 -10.87 -4.89
CA LEU A 43 -19.77 -10.49 -3.65
C LEU A 43 -21.09 -9.79 -3.96
N PRO A 44 -22.06 -9.82 -3.03
CA PRO A 44 -23.17 -8.86 -3.10
C PRO A 44 -22.64 -7.42 -3.08
N PRO A 45 -23.46 -6.44 -3.44
CA PRO A 45 -23.11 -5.04 -3.21
C PRO A 45 -22.76 -4.84 -1.73
N MET A 46 -21.57 -4.31 -1.47
CA MET A 46 -21.05 -4.09 -0.12
C MET A 46 -20.29 -2.77 -0.04
N LEU A 47 -20.22 -2.17 1.15
CA LEU A 47 -19.35 -1.02 1.37
C LEU A 47 -17.88 -1.45 1.26
N GLN A 48 -17.01 -0.53 0.81
CA GLN A 48 -15.58 -0.81 0.66
C GLN A 48 -14.93 -1.33 1.96
N GLU A 49 -15.32 -0.77 3.10
CA GLU A 49 -14.86 -1.20 4.42
C GLU A 49 -15.29 -2.63 4.78
N THR A 50 -16.50 -3.05 4.38
CA THR A 50 -16.98 -4.41 4.63
C THR A 50 -16.23 -5.41 3.74
N ILE A 51 -15.95 -5.05 2.50
CA ILE A 51 -15.11 -5.85 1.59
C ILE A 51 -13.69 -6.01 2.18
N ALA A 52 -13.09 -4.91 2.67
CA ALA A 52 -11.77 -4.91 3.29
C ALA A 52 -11.69 -5.67 4.63
N ARG A 53 -12.82 -5.94 5.28
CA ARG A 53 -12.92 -6.84 6.46
C ARG A 53 -13.19 -8.30 6.07
N THR A 54 -13.60 -8.55 4.84
CA THR A 54 -13.93 -9.89 4.35
C THR A 54 -12.69 -10.57 3.75
N PHE A 55 -11.83 -9.80 3.10
CA PHE A 55 -10.59 -10.27 2.48
C PHE A 55 -9.41 -9.46 2.98
N GLU A 56 -8.35 -10.16 3.38
CA GLU A 56 -7.03 -9.58 3.64
C GLU A 56 -6.07 -10.02 2.52
N PRO A 57 -5.06 -9.20 2.19
CA PRO A 57 -4.06 -9.59 1.20
C PRO A 57 -3.16 -10.70 1.75
N ASP A 58 -2.89 -11.73 0.93
CA ASP A 58 -1.94 -12.81 1.26
C ASP A 58 -0.51 -12.27 1.45
N GLU A 59 -0.14 -11.25 0.68
CA GLU A 59 1.13 -10.53 0.83
C GLU A 59 0.89 -9.18 1.48
N VAL A 60 1.35 -9.04 2.72
CA VAL A 60 1.44 -7.75 3.42
C VAL A 60 2.89 -7.29 3.33
N TYR A 61 3.10 -6.12 2.73
CA TYR A 61 4.41 -5.47 2.77
C TYR A 61 4.53 -4.71 4.07
N GLU A 62 5.57 -5.02 4.84
CA GLU A 62 5.93 -4.23 6.02
C GLU A 62 6.23 -2.80 5.59
N ASN A 63 5.70 -1.85 6.35
CA ASN A 63 6.08 -0.45 6.17
C ASN A 63 7.56 -0.31 6.57
N ASP A 64 8.32 0.44 5.79
CA ASP A 64 9.65 0.87 6.21
C ASP A 64 9.50 1.68 7.51
N LEU A 65 10.26 1.28 8.55
CA LEU A 65 10.21 1.92 9.87
C LEU A 65 10.64 3.38 9.84
N ASP A 66 11.41 3.77 8.83
CA ASP A 66 11.95 5.11 8.66
C ASP A 66 11.14 5.99 7.70
N LEU A 67 10.12 5.43 7.04
CA LEU A 67 9.26 6.14 6.11
C LEU A 67 7.81 6.13 6.59
N CYS A 68 7.04 7.11 6.15
CA CYS A 68 5.60 7.17 6.40
C CYS A 68 4.82 6.18 5.50
N GLY A 69 5.15 4.89 5.57
CA GLY A 69 4.41 3.77 4.97
C GLY A 69 4.19 3.78 3.44
N PHE A 70 3.71 2.65 2.92
CA PHE A 70 3.48 2.41 1.49
C PHE A 70 2.18 3.02 0.92
N TYR A 71 1.53 3.96 1.61
CA TYR A 71 0.20 4.46 1.23
C TYR A 71 0.25 5.59 0.19
N PHE A 72 0.89 5.34 -0.96
CA PHE A 72 0.66 6.18 -2.14
C PHE A 72 -0.63 5.72 -2.82
N LEU A 73 -1.69 6.53 -2.69
CA LEU A 73 -2.86 6.36 -3.54
C LEU A 73 -2.44 6.61 -5.01
N PRO A 74 -2.75 5.72 -5.96
CA PRO A 74 -2.50 5.98 -7.37
C PRO A 74 -3.11 7.31 -7.80
N TYR A 75 -2.49 8.01 -8.76
CA TYR A 75 -2.97 9.31 -9.23
C TYR A 75 -4.44 9.30 -9.67
N ASP A 76 -4.90 8.21 -10.28
CA ASP A 76 -6.31 8.04 -10.64
C ASP A 76 -7.21 7.95 -9.40
N THR A 77 -6.73 7.31 -8.34
CA THR A 77 -7.45 7.23 -7.05
C THR A 77 -7.48 8.59 -6.38
N ILE A 78 -6.38 9.33 -6.36
CA ILE A 78 -6.32 10.72 -5.87
C ILE A 78 -7.32 11.60 -6.64
N SER A 79 -7.39 11.45 -7.96
CA SER A 79 -8.30 12.22 -8.81
C SER A 79 -9.78 11.92 -8.49
N GLN A 80 -10.11 10.64 -8.27
CA GLN A 80 -11.46 10.24 -7.87
C GLN A 80 -11.83 10.73 -6.46
N VAL A 81 -10.92 10.61 -5.49
CA VAL A 81 -11.17 11.09 -4.12
C VAL A 81 -11.29 12.62 -4.12
N SER A 82 -10.43 13.33 -4.84
CA SER A 82 -10.51 14.78 -5.03
C SER A 82 -11.87 15.20 -5.61
N ALA A 83 -12.37 14.50 -6.64
CA ALA A 83 -13.68 14.77 -7.23
C ALA A 83 -14.85 14.53 -6.25
N LEU A 84 -14.73 13.53 -5.37
CA LEU A 84 -15.77 13.17 -4.40
C LEU A 84 -15.79 14.08 -3.16
N PHE A 85 -14.63 14.58 -2.72
CA PHE A 85 -14.47 15.34 -1.48
C PHE A 85 -14.10 16.81 -1.69
N GLN A 86 -14.27 17.34 -2.91
CA GLN A 86 -13.91 18.72 -3.30
C GLN A 86 -12.42 19.04 -3.16
N GLY A 87 -11.56 18.03 -3.33
CA GLY A 87 -10.12 18.13 -3.17
C GLY A 87 -9.60 17.60 -1.85
N PHE A 88 -8.29 17.70 -1.66
CA PHE A 88 -7.64 17.52 -0.37
C PHE A 88 -7.16 18.88 0.11
N PHE A 89 -7.45 19.19 1.36
CA PHE A 89 -6.90 20.38 2.01
C PHE A 89 -5.59 19.99 2.68
N VAL A 90 -4.48 20.41 2.09
CA VAL A 90 -3.16 20.29 2.72
C VAL A 90 -2.95 21.55 3.53
N ASN A 91 -2.94 21.42 4.86
CA ASN A 91 -2.53 22.49 5.75
C ASN A 91 -1.06 22.30 6.07
N SER A 92 -0.22 23.24 5.65
CA SER A 92 1.18 23.29 6.06
C SER A 92 1.31 24.20 7.28
N PHE A 93 1.95 23.70 8.32
CA PHE A 93 2.31 24.48 9.49
C PHE A 93 3.82 24.52 9.61
N ASP A 94 4.38 25.71 9.63
CA ASP A 94 5.78 25.90 10.00
C ASP A 94 5.85 25.87 11.54
N VAL A 95 6.34 24.75 12.08
CA VAL A 95 6.50 24.58 13.52
C VAL A 95 7.95 24.84 13.87
N GLU A 96 8.21 25.94 14.57
CA GLU A 96 9.52 26.24 15.15
C GLU A 96 9.53 25.81 16.63
N TRP A 97 10.42 24.89 16.97
CA TRP A 97 10.58 24.43 18.35
C TRP A 97 11.65 25.27 19.05
N ALA A 98 11.41 25.58 20.33
CA ALA A 98 12.39 26.32 21.13
C ALA A 98 13.71 25.51 21.25
N PRO A 99 14.88 26.17 21.38
CA PRO A 99 16.18 25.48 21.38
C PRO A 99 16.32 24.35 22.42
N GLN A 100 15.67 24.50 23.57
CA GLN A 100 15.64 23.48 24.62
C GLN A 100 14.84 22.23 24.26
N SER A 101 14.05 22.23 23.18
CA SER A 101 13.28 21.06 22.74
C SER A 101 14.15 19.99 22.07
N TYR A 102 15.40 20.33 21.74
CA TYR A 102 16.33 19.44 21.05
C TYR A 102 17.33 18.81 22.03
N VAL A 103 17.45 17.49 22.02
CA VAL A 103 18.43 16.74 22.85
C VAL A 103 19.87 17.21 22.59
N ALA A 104 20.17 17.63 21.36
CA ALA A 104 21.47 18.19 20.98
C ALA A 104 21.88 19.42 21.80
N ASN A 105 20.92 20.15 22.39
CA ASN A 105 21.19 21.33 23.22
C ASN A 105 21.20 21.03 24.73
N ARG A 106 21.15 19.76 25.17
CA ARG A 106 21.07 19.38 26.60
C ARG A 106 22.12 20.07 27.49
N GLU A 107 23.33 20.27 26.99
CA GLU A 107 24.44 20.89 27.74
C GLU A 107 24.18 22.37 28.04
N LYS A 108 23.38 23.05 27.20
CA LYS A 108 22.98 24.46 27.40
C LYS A 108 21.82 24.60 28.38
N PHE A 109 21.05 23.53 28.61
CA PHE A 109 19.87 23.51 29.48
C PHE A 109 19.94 22.36 30.50
N PRO A 110 20.97 22.33 31.38
CA PRO A 110 21.24 21.18 32.26
C PRO A 110 20.17 20.97 33.36
N HIS A 111 19.24 21.91 33.52
CA HIS A 111 18.15 21.84 34.50
C HIS A 111 16.91 21.09 33.96
N LEU A 112 16.89 20.73 32.67
CA LEU A 112 15.78 20.02 32.05
C LEU A 112 16.10 18.53 31.94
N ASP A 113 15.09 17.69 32.15
CA ASP A 113 15.20 16.26 31.91
C ASP A 113 14.88 15.93 30.44
N TYR A 114 15.87 15.36 29.75
CA TYR A 114 15.76 14.94 28.36
C TYR A 114 15.47 13.44 28.20
N SER A 115 15.25 12.70 29.28
CA SER A 115 15.07 11.25 29.27
C SER A 115 14.04 10.76 28.25
N LEU A 116 12.84 11.38 28.23
CA LEU A 116 11.76 11.03 27.31
C LEU A 116 12.09 11.37 25.85
N VAL A 117 12.69 12.53 25.60
CA VAL A 117 13.05 12.94 24.24
C VAL A 117 14.13 12.02 23.68
N GLN A 118 15.11 11.66 24.51
CA GLN A 118 16.18 10.74 24.13
C GLN A 118 15.65 9.32 23.88
N ALA A 119 14.71 8.83 24.71
CA ALA A 119 14.06 7.54 24.51
C ALA A 119 13.19 7.50 23.23
N SER A 120 12.68 8.65 22.80
CA SER A 120 11.88 8.79 21.58
C SER A 120 12.72 9.21 20.35
N THR A 121 14.04 9.36 20.49
CA THR A 121 14.93 9.72 19.37
C THR A 121 15.52 8.45 18.77
N PHE A 122 15.18 8.17 17.51
CA PHE A 122 15.68 7.01 16.76
C PHE A 122 16.57 7.45 15.60
N THR A 123 17.46 6.56 15.16
CA THR A 123 18.27 6.79 13.96
C THR A 123 17.46 6.42 12.73
N GLN A 124 17.18 7.39 11.87
CA GLN A 124 16.56 7.15 10.58
C GLN A 124 17.62 6.67 9.58
N HIS A 125 17.41 5.52 8.94
CA HIS A 125 18.23 5.09 7.82
C HIS A 125 17.80 5.91 6.60
N SER A 126 18.62 6.88 6.20
CA SER A 126 18.39 7.56 4.92
C SER A 126 18.56 6.53 3.81
N PRO A 127 17.54 6.27 2.96
CA PRO A 127 17.81 5.54 1.74
C PRO A 127 18.78 6.40 0.93
N ASP A 128 19.95 5.87 0.60
CA ASP A 128 20.96 6.55 -0.24
C ASP A 128 20.43 6.90 -1.64
N ARG A 129 19.19 6.50 -1.95
CA ARG A 129 18.59 6.55 -3.27
C ARG A 129 17.08 6.76 -3.19
N PHE A 130 16.63 7.89 -3.73
CA PHE A 130 15.22 8.11 -4.06
C PHE A 130 14.85 7.29 -5.31
N ASP A 131 14.07 6.22 -5.16
CA ASP A 131 13.68 5.32 -6.26
C ASP A 131 12.58 5.89 -7.18
N GLY A 132 12.16 7.13 -6.94
CA GLY A 132 11.16 7.82 -7.75
C GLY A 132 9.71 7.50 -7.31
N PRO A 133 8.71 8.04 -8.03
CA PRO A 133 7.30 7.94 -7.64
C PRO A 133 6.71 6.53 -7.77
N PHE A 134 7.45 5.57 -8.31
CA PHE A 134 7.02 4.19 -8.50
C PHE A 134 8.07 3.21 -7.94
N PRO A 135 8.10 3.00 -6.61
CA PRO A 135 9.12 2.17 -5.95
C PRO A 135 9.14 0.71 -6.43
N PHE A 136 8.07 0.25 -7.09
CA PHE A 136 7.95 -1.11 -7.64
C PHE A 136 8.12 -1.20 -9.17
N ALA A 137 8.49 -0.12 -9.84
CA ALA A 137 8.72 -0.15 -11.28
C ALA A 137 10.01 -0.93 -11.61
N HIS A 138 9.88 -2.24 -11.78
CA HIS A 138 11.00 -3.09 -12.16
C HIS A 138 11.47 -2.79 -13.60
N LYS A 139 12.79 -2.65 -13.78
CA LYS A 139 13.42 -2.60 -15.10
C LYS A 139 13.38 -3.99 -15.74
N TYR A 140 12.47 -4.22 -16.67
CA TYR A 140 12.47 -5.44 -17.48
C TYR A 140 13.59 -5.39 -18.53
N LYS A 141 14.39 -6.45 -18.63
CA LYS A 141 15.32 -6.63 -19.75
C LYS A 141 14.54 -7.17 -20.96
N PRO A 142 14.83 -6.70 -22.19
CA PRO A 142 14.24 -7.30 -23.38
C PRO A 142 14.60 -8.79 -23.46
N LEU A 143 13.61 -9.61 -23.81
CA LEU A 143 13.81 -11.02 -24.11
C LEU A 143 14.86 -11.15 -25.22
N ASN A 144 15.99 -11.81 -24.94
CA ASN A 144 17.03 -12.02 -25.93
C ASN A 144 16.54 -13.05 -26.97
N THR A 145 15.98 -12.56 -28.07
CA THR A 145 15.36 -13.39 -29.12
C THR A 145 16.37 -14.13 -30.01
N GLN A 146 17.67 -13.96 -29.77
CA GLN A 146 18.73 -14.59 -30.59
C GLN A 146 18.73 -16.13 -30.51
N HIS A 147 18.22 -16.74 -29.43
CA HIS A 147 18.15 -18.21 -29.33
C HIS A 147 16.91 -18.86 -29.96
N ARG A 148 15.90 -18.09 -30.40
CA ARG A 148 14.68 -18.67 -31.00
C ARG A 148 14.75 -18.89 -32.51
N ARG A 149 15.83 -18.48 -33.19
CA ARG A 149 15.97 -18.63 -34.65
C ARG A 149 16.49 -20.00 -35.12
N HIS A 150 16.81 -20.93 -34.22
CA HIS A 150 17.34 -22.26 -34.62
C HIS A 150 16.31 -23.40 -34.72
N HIS A 151 15.02 -23.18 -34.42
CA HIS A 151 13.99 -24.22 -34.53
C HIS A 151 12.84 -23.91 -35.50
N ARG A 152 13.13 -23.20 -36.60
CA ARG A 152 12.27 -23.22 -37.78
C ARG A 152 13.09 -23.26 -39.06
N ARG A 153 13.36 -24.48 -39.54
CA ARG A 153 13.24 -24.88 -40.95
C ARG A 153 13.26 -26.41 -41.05
N PRO A 154 12.55 -26.98 -42.05
CA PRO A 154 12.16 -28.39 -42.15
C PRO A 154 13.35 -29.33 -42.38
#